data_AF-A0A1Q9UXV7-F1
#
_entry.id   AF-A0A1Q9UXV7-F1
#
_cell.length_a   1.000
_cell.length_b   1.000
_cell.length_c   1.000
_cell.angle_alpha   90.00
_cell.angle_beta   90.00
_cell.angle_gamma   90.00
#
_symmetry.space_group_name_H-M   'P 1'
#
loop_
_entity.id
_entity.type
_entity.pdbx_description
1 polymer ?
#
loop_
_entity_poly.entity_id
_entity_poly.type
_entity_poly.pdbx_seq_one_letter_code
_entity_poly.pdbx_strand_id
1 'polypeptide(L)'
;MSWDPFPDDPGGEPPPWEPPGAPTEPVRRSHLEVQLPGLVARRVPVRGITPGPLGGVGRLRLADSTTFLVSPTEPGGLGKVLRALHNKHAIVLARWEHHEDRLLLTLSGVPGRFPVQLWLIGPDQPD
;
A
#
# COMPACT_ATOMS: atom_id res chain seq x y z
N MET A 1 -55.67 23.76 6.96
CA MET A 1 -55.15 22.58 6.24
C MET A 1 -54.39 21.76 7.27
N SER A 2 -54.98 20.64 7.67
CA SER A 2 -54.48 19.71 8.68
C SER A 2 -53.48 18.77 8.02
N TRP A 3 -52.30 18.59 8.62
CA TRP A 3 -51.35 17.54 8.27
C TRP A 3 -51.66 16.32 9.15
N ASP A 4 -51.93 15.19 8.53
CA ASP A 4 -52.06 13.88 9.20
C ASP A 4 -50.69 13.43 9.73
N PRO A 5 -50.61 12.85 10.94
CA PRO A 5 -49.42 12.16 11.43
C PRO A 5 -49.33 10.75 10.81
N PHE A 6 -48.16 10.39 10.30
CA PHE A 6 -47.84 9.01 9.92
C PHE A 6 -47.90 8.10 11.16
N PRO A 7 -48.60 6.95 11.13
CA PRO A 7 -48.60 6.01 12.24
C PRO A 7 -47.43 5.01 12.14
N ASP A 8 -47.02 4.54 13.32
CA ASP A 8 -46.11 3.41 13.59
C ASP A 8 -44.60 3.68 13.49
N ASP A 9 -44.10 4.38 14.51
CA ASP A 9 -42.74 4.24 15.03
C ASP A 9 -42.72 3.12 16.10
N PRO A 10 -42.24 1.89 15.82
CA PRO A 10 -41.88 0.98 16.88
C PRO A 10 -40.49 1.38 17.38
N GLY A 11 -40.45 2.04 18.54
CA GLY A 11 -39.24 2.55 19.18
C GLY A 11 -38.11 1.51 19.35
N GLY A 12 -37.29 1.39 18.32
CA GLY A 12 -35.95 0.84 18.39
C GLY A 12 -34.97 1.99 18.40
N GLU A 13 -34.01 1.97 19.33
CA GLU A 13 -32.85 2.86 19.25
C GLU A 13 -32.30 2.87 17.82
N PRO A 14 -32.04 4.06 17.22
CA PRO A 14 -31.37 4.10 15.94
C PRO A 14 -30.03 3.36 16.11
N PRO A 15 -29.67 2.43 15.20
CA PRO A 15 -28.37 1.78 15.29
C PRO A 15 -27.31 2.88 15.35
N PRO A 16 -26.33 2.78 16.27
CA PRO A 16 -25.27 3.78 16.35
C PRO A 16 -24.62 3.79 14.97
N TRP A 17 -24.72 4.92 14.31
CA TRP A 17 -24.06 5.24 13.06
C TRP A 17 -22.62 4.70 13.12
N GLU A 18 -22.35 3.56 12.48
CA GLU A 18 -20.97 3.23 12.14
C GLU A 18 -20.60 4.22 11.03
N PRO A 19 -19.58 5.08 11.21
CA PRO A 19 -19.06 5.83 10.08
C PRO A 19 -18.69 4.83 8.97
N PRO A 20 -18.97 5.12 7.68
CA PRO A 20 -18.72 4.17 6.59
C PRO A 20 -17.29 3.63 6.72
N GLY A 21 -17.23 2.32 7.01
CA GLY A 21 -16.10 1.69 7.64
C GLY A 21 -14.80 2.00 6.93
N ALA A 22 -13.82 2.51 7.68
CA ALA A 22 -12.43 2.36 7.29
C ALA A 22 -12.24 0.87 6.95
N PRO A 23 -11.84 0.51 5.72
CA PRO A 23 -11.77 -0.90 5.36
C PRO A 23 -10.84 -1.58 6.36
N THR A 24 -11.37 -2.56 7.09
CA THR A 24 -10.62 -3.35 8.06
C THR A 24 -9.38 -3.91 7.36
N GLU A 25 -8.22 -3.86 8.03
CA GLU A 25 -6.92 -4.36 7.53
C GLU A 25 -6.99 -5.64 6.66
N PRO A 26 -7.79 -6.68 7.00
CA PRO A 26 -7.95 -7.85 6.14
C PRO A 26 -8.46 -7.55 4.71
N VAL A 27 -9.38 -6.60 4.54
CA VAL A 27 -9.94 -6.26 3.21
C VAL A 27 -8.91 -5.55 2.34
N ARG A 28 -8.15 -4.61 2.92
CA ARG A 28 -7.07 -3.89 2.21
C ARG A 28 -5.98 -4.84 1.76
N ARG A 29 -5.64 -5.80 2.62
CA ARG A 29 -4.63 -6.81 2.36
C ARG A 29 -5.02 -7.74 1.22
N SER A 30 -6.26 -8.25 1.23
CA SER A 30 -6.81 -9.05 0.13
C SER A 30 -6.74 -8.30 -1.20
N HIS A 31 -7.01 -6.99 -1.20
CA HIS A 31 -6.90 -6.19 -2.43
C HIS A 31 -5.46 -6.08 -2.95
N LEU A 32 -4.48 -5.89 -2.07
CA LEU A 32 -3.06 -5.83 -2.44
C LEU A 32 -2.59 -7.15 -3.07
N GLU A 33 -2.99 -8.28 -2.51
CA GLU A 33 -2.63 -9.60 -3.01
C GLU A 33 -3.22 -9.87 -4.40
N VAL A 34 -4.37 -9.28 -4.73
CA VAL A 34 -4.94 -9.32 -6.08
C VAL A 34 -4.17 -8.42 -7.05
N GLN A 35 -3.68 -7.26 -6.61
CA GLN A 35 -2.99 -6.29 -7.47
C GLN A 35 -1.54 -6.67 -7.79
N LEU A 36 -0.81 -7.19 -6.80
CA LEU A 36 0.64 -7.46 -6.88
C LEU A 36 1.05 -8.40 -8.04
N PRO A 37 0.33 -9.50 -8.35
CA PRO A 37 0.63 -10.34 -9.51
C PRO A 37 0.67 -9.54 -10.81
N GLY A 38 -0.28 -8.64 -11.03
CA GLY A 38 -0.35 -7.80 -12.22
C GLY A 38 0.82 -6.81 -12.29
N LEU A 39 1.21 -6.22 -11.16
CA LEU A 39 2.33 -5.28 -11.08
C LEU A 39 3.68 -5.97 -11.39
N VAL A 40 3.88 -7.18 -10.87
CA VAL A 40 5.08 -7.99 -11.15
C VAL A 40 5.10 -8.47 -12.60
N ALA A 41 4.00 -9.00 -13.12
CA ALA A 41 3.93 -9.50 -14.50
C ALA A 41 4.25 -8.39 -15.52
N ARG A 42 3.75 -7.18 -15.27
CA ARG A 42 4.03 -6.00 -16.13
C ARG A 42 5.40 -5.37 -15.88
N ARG A 43 6.15 -5.82 -14.86
CA ARG A 43 7.42 -5.23 -14.42
C ARG A 43 7.33 -3.71 -14.26
N VAL A 44 6.30 -3.24 -13.55
CA VAL A 44 6.01 -1.81 -13.43
C VAL A 44 7.22 -1.09 -12.80
N PRO A 45 7.77 -0.04 -13.46
CA PRO A 45 8.91 0.69 -12.92
C PRO A 45 8.59 1.45 -11.64
N VAL A 46 9.56 1.48 -10.72
CA VAL A 46 9.57 2.40 -9.58
C VAL A 46 9.91 3.78 -10.09
N ARG A 47 9.10 4.78 -9.72
CA ARG A 47 9.29 6.19 -10.09
C ARG A 47 9.95 7.00 -8.99
N GLY A 48 9.69 6.66 -7.74
CA GLY A 48 10.12 7.46 -6.62
C GLY A 48 9.91 6.75 -5.30
N ILE A 49 10.69 7.18 -4.32
CA ILE A 49 10.39 6.95 -2.91
C ILE A 49 10.34 8.32 -2.23
N THR A 50 9.31 8.57 -1.43
CA THR A 50 9.23 9.74 -0.56
C THR A 50 9.07 9.31 0.90
N PRO A 51 9.32 10.19 1.88
CA PRO A 51 9.05 9.87 3.29
C PRO A 51 7.58 9.47 3.52
N GLY A 52 7.37 8.43 4.31
CA GLY A 52 6.07 7.97 4.77
C GLY A 52 5.59 8.72 6.03
N PRO A 53 4.42 8.33 6.59
CA PRO A 53 3.86 8.94 7.79
C PRO A 53 4.62 8.59 9.07
N LEU A 54 5.41 7.52 9.05
CA LEU A 54 6.19 7.03 10.21
C LEU A 54 7.68 6.98 9.89
N GLY A 55 8.51 7.10 10.93
CA GLY A 55 9.96 6.93 10.81
C GLY A 55 10.32 5.55 10.25
N GLY A 56 11.23 5.51 9.27
CA GLY A 56 11.65 4.26 8.62
C GLY A 56 10.66 3.71 7.58
N VAL A 57 9.53 4.38 7.35
CA VAL A 57 8.57 4.05 6.30
C VAL A 57 8.76 5.01 5.11
N GLY A 58 8.71 4.46 3.90
CA GLY A 58 8.71 5.21 2.65
C GLY A 58 7.42 4.99 1.86
N ARG A 59 7.04 5.99 1.06
CA ARG A 59 6.02 5.87 0.02
C ARG A 59 6.69 5.48 -1.29
N LEU A 60 6.53 4.22 -1.69
CA LEU A 60 7.03 3.70 -2.95
C LEU A 60 6.01 3.96 -4.06
N ARG A 61 6.35 4.82 -5.01
CA ARG A 61 5.49 5.15 -6.15
C ARG A 61 5.91 4.40 -7.39
N LEU A 62 4.97 3.69 -8.00
CA LEU A 62 5.14 2.98 -9.27
C LEU A 62 4.70 3.85 -10.45
N ALA A 63 5.08 3.42 -11.66
CA ALA A 63 4.79 4.13 -12.90
C ALA A 63 3.31 4.13 -13.30
N ASP A 64 2.52 3.18 -12.80
CA ASP A 64 1.07 3.13 -13.00
C ASP A 64 0.29 3.89 -11.92
N SER A 65 0.98 4.80 -11.21
CA SER A 65 0.45 5.62 -10.11
C SER A 65 0.11 4.85 -8.83
N THR A 66 0.27 3.53 -8.80
CA THR A 66 0.16 2.77 -7.55
C THR A 66 1.20 3.25 -6.55
N THR A 67 0.77 3.51 -5.32
CA THR A 67 1.66 3.94 -4.22
C THR A 67 1.47 3.04 -3.01
N PHE A 68 2.59 2.58 -2.46
CA PHE A 68 2.63 1.68 -1.30
C PHE A 68 3.40 2.31 -0.16
N LEU A 69 2.96 2.03 1.07
CA LEU A 69 3.79 2.21 2.25
C LEU A 69 4.71 1.01 2.40
N VAL A 70 6.01 1.26 2.50
CA VAL A 70 7.04 0.22 2.58
C VAL A 70 8.05 0.52 3.68
N SER A 71 8.61 -0.51 4.30
CA SER A 71 9.79 -0.39 5.15
C SER A 71 10.90 -1.32 4.65
N PRO A 72 12.19 -0.98 4.84
CA PRO A 72 13.26 -1.83 4.36
C PRO A 72 13.46 -3.05 5.28
N THR A 73 13.81 -4.20 4.71
CA THR A 73 14.21 -5.37 5.51
C THR A 73 15.55 -5.16 6.20
N GLU A 74 16.43 -4.36 5.59
CA GLU A 74 17.76 -4.03 6.08
C GLU A 74 17.98 -2.51 6.20
N PRO A 75 18.77 -2.03 7.17
CA PRO A 75 19.16 -0.64 7.26
C PRO A 75 19.72 -0.08 5.95
N GLY A 76 19.26 1.10 5.56
CA GLY A 76 19.71 1.77 4.33
C GLY A 76 19.10 1.25 3.04
N GLY A 77 18.22 0.23 3.07
CA GLY A 77 17.55 -0.31 1.87
C GLY A 77 16.83 0.76 1.03
N LEU A 78 16.03 1.63 1.66
CA LEU A 78 15.37 2.74 0.97
C LEU A 78 16.37 3.74 0.38
N GLY A 79 17.47 4.02 1.09
CA GLY A 79 18.55 4.89 0.60
C GLY A 79 19.26 4.33 -0.63
N LYS A 80 19.46 3.01 -0.71
CA LYS A 80 20.01 2.34 -1.91
C LYS A 80 19.08 2.53 -3.11
N VAL A 81 17.77 2.36 -2.92
CA VAL A 81 16.78 2.54 -3.99
C VAL A 81 16.74 4.00 -4.46
N LEU A 82 16.68 4.96 -3.52
CA LEU A 82 16.72 6.38 -3.83
C LEU A 82 17.96 6.77 -4.64
N ARG A 83 19.13 6.30 -4.21
CA ARG A 83 20.39 6.52 -4.95
C ARG A 83 20.35 5.92 -6.35
N ALA A 84 19.81 4.71 -6.49
CA ALA A 84 19.69 4.05 -7.79
C ALA A 84 18.74 4.82 -8.73
N LEU A 85 17.60 5.31 -8.22
CA LEU A 85 16.68 6.17 -8.97
C LEU A 85 17.36 7.47 -9.41
N HIS A 86 18.06 8.14 -8.50
CA HIS A 86 18.83 9.35 -8.80
C HIS A 86 19.87 9.11 -9.92
N ASN A 87 20.50 7.94 -9.90
CA ASN A 87 21.46 7.52 -10.92
C ASN A 87 20.80 6.92 -12.17
N LYS A 88 19.48 7.11 -12.35
CA LYS A 88 18.71 6.71 -13.53
C LYS A 88 18.67 5.20 -13.79
N HIS A 89 18.83 4.37 -12.75
CA HIS A 89 18.62 2.93 -12.89
C HIS A 89 17.13 2.60 -13.10
N ALA A 90 16.87 1.69 -14.03
CA ALA A 90 15.53 1.15 -14.24
C ALA A 90 15.23 0.11 -13.15
N ILE A 91 14.49 0.53 -12.12
CA ILE A 91 14.11 -0.31 -10.99
C ILE A 91 12.67 -0.78 -11.19
N VAL A 92 12.42 -2.07 -10.97
CA VAL A 92 11.07 -2.66 -11.12
C VAL A 92 10.73 -3.53 -9.91
N LEU A 93 9.44 -3.68 -9.64
CA LEU A 93 8.94 -4.72 -8.75
C LEU A 93 9.10 -6.08 -9.46
N ALA A 94 10.01 -6.90 -8.97
CA ALA A 94 10.40 -8.14 -9.64
C ALA A 94 9.71 -9.38 -9.08
N ARG A 95 9.44 -9.38 -7.76
CA ARG A 95 8.76 -10.48 -7.09
C ARG A 95 8.03 -9.95 -5.86
N TRP A 96 7.00 -10.66 -5.46
CA TRP A 96 6.38 -10.53 -4.16
C TRP A 96 6.21 -11.92 -3.53
N GLU A 97 6.26 -11.99 -2.21
CA GLU A 97 6.12 -13.24 -1.46
C GLU A 97 5.35 -12.98 -0.16
N HIS A 98 4.55 -13.96 0.27
CA HIS A 98 4.08 -14.01 1.66
C HIS A 98 5.21 -14.50 2.56
N HIS A 99 5.47 -13.76 3.62
CA HIS A 99 6.37 -14.19 4.67
C HIS A 99 5.67 -13.99 6.01
N GLU A 100 5.28 -15.09 6.65
CA GLU A 100 4.40 -15.09 7.82
C GLU A 100 3.14 -14.26 7.52
N ASP A 101 2.89 -13.24 8.35
CA ASP A 101 1.79 -12.30 8.21
C ASP A 101 2.22 -11.00 7.53
N ARG A 102 3.21 -11.01 6.65
CA ARG A 102 3.60 -9.81 5.86
C ARG A 102 3.84 -10.12 4.39
N LEU A 103 3.73 -9.08 3.58
CA LEU A 103 4.05 -9.15 2.15
C LEU A 103 5.46 -8.58 1.94
N LEU A 104 6.32 -9.36 1.32
CA LEU A 104 7.70 -9.01 1.00
C LEU A 104 7.81 -8.68 -0.48
N LEU A 105 8.26 -7.46 -0.79
CA LEU A 105 8.51 -7.00 -2.15
C LEU A 105 10.00 -7.11 -2.45
N THR A 106 10.33 -7.67 -3.61
CA THR A 106 11.70 -7.71 -4.12
C THR A 106 11.83 -6.76 -5.31
N LEU A 107 12.74 -5.80 -5.21
CA LEU A 107 13.08 -4.88 -6.27
C LEU A 107 14.31 -5.37 -7.04
N SER A 108 14.22 -5.31 -8.37
CA SER A 108 15.34 -5.55 -9.29
C SER A 108 15.79 -4.23 -9.93
N GLY A 109 17.04 -4.18 -10.39
CA GLY A 109 17.64 -2.99 -11.01
C GLY A 109 18.36 -2.04 -10.04
N VAL A 110 18.30 -2.31 -8.73
CA VAL A 110 19.13 -1.62 -7.74
C VAL A 110 20.53 -2.23 -7.76
N PRO A 111 21.61 -1.44 -7.94
CA PRO A 111 22.98 -1.96 -7.88
C PRO A 111 23.33 -2.57 -6.51
N GLY A 112 23.93 -3.75 -6.51
CA GLY A 112 24.34 -4.46 -5.30
C GLY A 112 24.50 -5.96 -5.53
N ARG A 113 25.03 -6.67 -4.53
CA ARG A 113 25.20 -8.13 -4.56
C ARG A 113 23.86 -8.87 -4.42
N PHE A 114 22.94 -8.30 -3.67
CA PHE A 114 21.63 -8.89 -3.38
C PHE A 114 20.52 -7.91 -3.80
N PRO A 115 19.37 -8.42 -4.28
CA PRO A 115 18.24 -7.58 -4.60
C PRO A 115 17.72 -6.89 -3.33
N VAL A 116 17.17 -5.68 -3.49
CA VAL A 116 16.59 -4.96 -2.35
C VAL A 116 15.23 -5.55 -2.03
N GLN A 117 15.02 -5.87 -0.76
CA GLN A 117 13.76 -6.35 -0.24
C GLN A 117 13.11 -5.32 0.67
N LEU A 118 11.80 -5.15 0.54
CA LEU A 118 11.01 -4.19 1.29
C LEU A 118 9.75 -4.87 1.82
N TRP A 119 9.43 -4.66 3.09
CA TRP A 119 8.13 -5.03 3.64
C TRP A 119 7.06 -4.09 3.11
N LEU A 120 5.99 -4.65 2.57
CA LEU A 120 4.78 -3.91 2.23
C LEU A 120 3.95 -3.72 3.51
N ILE A 121 3.81 -2.47 3.93
CA ILE A 121 3.01 -2.06 5.09
C ILE A 121 1.54 -1.95 4.69
N GLY A 122 1.26 -1.42 3.50
CA GLY A 122 -0.10 -1.25 3.00
C GLY A 122 -0.21 -0.34 1.79
N PRO A 123 -1.43 -0.10 1.27
CA PRO A 123 -1.66 0.96 0.31
C PRO A 123 -1.45 2.34 0.97
N ASP A 124 -0.91 3.30 0.22
CA ASP A 124 -0.90 4.71 0.63
C ASP A 124 -2.27 5.31 0.24
N GLN A 125 -3.16 5.53 1.22
CA GLN A 125 -4.43 6.22 0.95
C GLN A 125 -4.17 7.73 0.87
N PRO A 126 -4.81 8.46 -0.07
CA PRO A 126 -4.89 9.91 0.02
C PRO A 126 -5.70 10.28 1.27
N ASP A 127 -5.24 11.31 1.99
CA ASP A 127 -5.95 11.94 3.12
C ASP A 127 -7.36 12.42 2.73
#